data_AF-A0A6G9YLR6-F1
#
_entry.id   AF-A0A6G9YLR6-F1
#
_cell.length_a   1.000
_cell.length_b   1.000
_cell.length_c   1.000
_cell.angle_alpha   90.00
_cell.angle_beta   90.00
_cell.angle_gamma   90.00
#
_symmetry.space_group_name_H-M   'P 1'
#
loop_
_entity.id
_entity.type
_entity.pdbx_description
1 polymer ?
#
loop_
_entity_poly.entity_id
_entity_poly.type
_entity_poly.pdbx_seq_one_letter_code
_entity_poly.pdbx_strand_id
1 'polypeptide(L)'
;MRTFVWQGIDEPRMEIVQVESLDRARGTQIGLVYELRWELAGSELTVDIGDGPVRHRLDGADFFDLQHSAFFNSLPVIRDGLLSDVVARDYTMRYVSVPDLTSCLNAQRYAPRGNGVVGYVSGDYRAEIEFDRDGFVTTYQDYLRRLHP
;
A
#
# COMPACT_ATOMS: atom_id res chain seq x y z
N MET A 1 -13.34 -12.03 4.14
CA MET A 1 -13.25 -10.80 3.34
C MET A 1 -13.39 -9.60 4.27
N ARG A 2 -12.43 -8.69 4.27
CA ARG A 2 -12.44 -7.42 5.02
C ARG A 2 -12.53 -6.26 4.02
N THR A 3 -13.28 -5.22 4.35
CA THR A 3 -13.38 -4.00 3.53
C THR A 3 -12.78 -2.84 4.30
N PHE A 4 -11.94 -2.07 3.64
CA PHE A 4 -11.31 -0.88 4.18
C PHE A 4 -11.52 0.29 3.25
N VAL A 5 -11.63 1.50 3.81
CA VAL A 5 -11.76 2.73 3.04
C VAL A 5 -10.72 3.71 3.56
N TRP A 6 -9.96 4.37 2.67
CA TRP A 6 -9.03 5.45 3.02
C TRP A 6 -9.37 6.71 2.25
N GLN A 7 -9.07 7.86 2.84
CA GLN A 7 -9.10 9.16 2.18
C GLN A 7 -7.74 9.84 2.23
N GLY A 8 -7.47 10.71 1.26
CA GLY A 8 -6.35 11.66 1.31
C GLY A 8 -6.49 12.68 2.43
N ILE A 9 -5.34 13.08 2.97
CA ILE A 9 -5.22 14.21 3.91
C ILE A 9 -4.64 15.42 3.17
N ASP A 10 -3.62 15.19 2.36
CA ASP A 10 -2.90 16.17 1.54
C ASP A 10 -3.71 16.64 0.34
N GLU A 11 -4.39 15.72 -0.34
CA GLU A 11 -5.14 15.99 -1.57
C GLU A 11 -6.46 15.22 -1.62
N PRO A 12 -7.42 15.66 -2.45
CA PRO A 12 -8.67 14.93 -2.66
C PRO A 12 -8.41 13.59 -3.36
N ARG A 13 -8.46 12.51 -2.58
CA ARG A 13 -8.42 11.12 -3.07
C ARG A 13 -9.13 10.19 -2.10
N MET A 14 -9.58 9.04 -2.61
CA MET A 14 -10.21 7.98 -1.82
C MET A 14 -9.85 6.61 -2.37
N GLU A 15 -9.76 5.61 -1.50
CA GLU A 15 -9.62 4.22 -1.90
C GLU A 15 -10.59 3.34 -1.10
N ILE A 16 -11.24 2.38 -1.77
CA ILE A 16 -11.92 1.25 -1.13
C ILE A 16 -11.21 -0.05 -1.52
N VAL A 17 -10.91 -0.90 -0.54
CA VAL A 17 -10.21 -2.18 -0.74
C VAL A 17 -10.98 -3.32 -0.11
N GLN A 18 -11.12 -4.40 -0.85
CA GLN A 18 -11.69 -5.67 -0.41
C GLN A 18 -10.57 -6.71 -0.33
N VAL A 19 -10.25 -7.15 0.89
CA VAL A 19 -9.15 -8.05 1.20
C VAL A 19 -9.69 -9.44 1.51
N GLU A 20 -9.34 -10.44 0.70
CA GLU A 20 -9.63 -11.84 0.98
C GLU A 20 -8.48 -12.51 1.74
N SER A 21 -7.26 -12.28 1.28
CA SER A 21 -5.99 -12.66 1.89
C SER A 21 -4.92 -11.62 1.55
N LEU A 22 -3.70 -11.74 2.11
CA LEU A 22 -2.61 -10.80 1.83
C LEU A 22 -2.16 -10.82 0.37
N ASP A 23 -2.34 -11.95 -0.30
CA ASP A 23 -2.01 -12.18 -1.71
C ASP A 23 -3.24 -12.13 -2.62
N ARG A 24 -4.44 -11.84 -2.08
CA ARG A 24 -5.67 -11.71 -2.88
C ARG A 24 -6.54 -10.58 -2.35
N ALA A 25 -6.56 -9.48 -3.09
CA ALA A 25 -7.32 -8.29 -2.77
C ALA A 25 -7.67 -7.54 -4.05
N ARG A 26 -8.69 -6.68 -3.98
CA ARG A 26 -9.02 -5.75 -5.07
C ARG A 26 -9.42 -4.41 -4.50
N GLY A 27 -9.22 -3.34 -5.26
CA GLY A 27 -9.60 -2.01 -4.81
C GLY A 27 -9.97 -1.07 -5.94
N THR A 28 -10.60 0.02 -5.55
CA THR A 28 -10.90 1.17 -6.40
C THR A 28 -10.29 2.41 -5.75
N GLN A 29 -9.43 3.11 -6.47
CA GLN A 29 -8.95 4.43 -6.12
C GLN A 29 -9.65 5.49 -6.96
N ILE A 30 -9.94 6.63 -6.35
CA ILE A 30 -10.44 7.84 -7.02
C ILE A 30 -9.47 8.96 -6.65
N GLY A 31 -8.86 9.56 -7.66
CA GLY A 31 -8.08 10.80 -7.53
C GLY A 31 -8.72 11.94 -8.32
N LEU A 32 -8.06 13.09 -8.36
CA LEU A 32 -8.57 14.28 -9.07
C LEU A 32 -8.78 14.07 -10.58
N VAL A 33 -7.98 13.20 -11.19
CA VAL A 33 -7.93 13.00 -12.65
C VAL A 33 -8.06 11.55 -13.08
N TYR A 34 -8.32 10.62 -12.14
CA TYR A 34 -8.37 9.18 -12.42
C TYR A 34 -9.37 8.44 -11.54
N GLU A 35 -10.00 7.40 -12.09
CA GLU A 35 -10.55 6.27 -11.35
C GLU A 35 -9.67 5.06 -11.71
N LEU A 36 -9.07 4.41 -10.72
CA LEU A 36 -8.24 3.22 -10.92
C LEU A 36 -8.91 2.03 -10.26
N ARG A 37 -9.04 0.92 -10.99
CA ARG A 37 -9.39 -0.40 -10.45
C ARG A 37 -8.16 -1.28 -10.44
N TRP A 38 -7.98 -2.04 -9.37
CA TRP A 38 -6.86 -2.95 -9.26
C TRP A 38 -7.25 -4.29 -8.64
N GLU A 39 -6.54 -5.35 -9.03
CA GLU A 39 -6.67 -6.70 -8.49
C GLU A 39 -5.28 -7.29 -8.26
N LEU A 40 -5.02 -7.72 -7.02
CA LEU A 40 -3.86 -8.50 -6.61
C LEU A 40 -4.25 -9.98 -6.60
N ALA A 41 -3.50 -10.80 -7.32
CA ALA A 41 -3.66 -12.25 -7.36
C ALA A 41 -2.29 -12.95 -7.32
N GLY A 42 -1.85 -13.33 -6.11
CA GLY A 42 -0.56 -13.97 -5.89
C GLY A 42 0.60 -13.03 -6.22
N SER A 43 1.26 -13.30 -7.34
CA SER A 43 2.43 -12.56 -7.82
C SER A 43 2.13 -11.63 -9.00
N GLU A 44 0.85 -11.42 -9.31
CA GLU A 44 0.38 -10.52 -10.35
C GLU A 44 -0.49 -9.41 -9.75
N LEU A 45 -0.24 -8.17 -10.17
CA LEU A 45 -1.08 -7.01 -9.89
C LEU A 45 -1.61 -6.48 -11.23
N THR A 46 -2.93 -6.50 -11.39
CA THR A 46 -3.62 -5.88 -12.54
C THR A 46 -4.15 -4.52 -12.13
N VAL A 47 -3.95 -3.50 -12.97
CA VAL A 47 -4.40 -2.12 -12.77
C VAL A 47 -5.07 -1.59 -14.04
N ASP A 48 -6.15 -0.82 -13.91
CA ASP A 48 -6.92 -0.29 -15.04
C ASP A 48 -7.56 1.07 -14.70
N ILE A 49 -7.22 2.11 -15.47
CA ILE A 49 -7.78 3.47 -15.35
C ILE A 49 -8.92 3.76 -16.34
N GLY A 50 -9.37 2.75 -17.08
CA GLY A 50 -10.40 2.86 -18.11
C GLY A 50 -9.89 2.66 -19.54
N ASP A 51 -8.58 2.63 -19.74
CA ASP A 51 -7.93 2.42 -21.05
C ASP A 51 -7.51 0.96 -21.30
N GLY A 52 -7.86 0.06 -20.38
CA GLY A 52 -7.59 -1.37 -20.45
C GLY A 52 -6.56 -1.82 -19.41
N PRO A 53 -6.62 -3.10 -19.00
CA PRO A 53 -5.83 -3.60 -17.89
C PRO A 53 -4.34 -3.71 -18.23
N VAL A 54 -3.50 -3.14 -17.38
CA VAL A 54 -2.05 -3.34 -17.34
C VAL A 54 -1.72 -4.35 -16.26
N ARG A 55 -0.87 -5.33 -16.58
CA ARG A 55 -0.44 -6.37 -15.63
C ARG A 55 1.02 -6.19 -15.25
N HIS A 56 1.28 -6.23 -13.95
CA HIS A 56 2.62 -6.25 -13.39
C HIS A 56 2.89 -7.55 -12.68
N ARG A 57 4.12 -8.04 -12.79
CA ARG A 57 4.59 -9.22 -12.06
C ARG A 57 5.56 -8.80 -10.97
N LEU A 58 5.56 -9.55 -9.88
CA LEU A 58 6.41 -9.24 -8.74
C LEU A 58 7.90 -9.35 -9.11
N ASP A 59 8.27 -10.35 -9.92
CA ASP A 59 9.59 -10.51 -10.55
C ASP A 59 10.78 -10.28 -9.60
N GLY A 60 10.77 -10.99 -8.47
CA GLY A 60 11.85 -10.96 -7.48
C GLY A 60 11.83 -9.78 -6.51
N ALA A 61 10.88 -8.84 -6.65
CA ALA A 61 10.58 -7.88 -5.58
C ALA A 61 9.95 -8.60 -4.37
N ASP A 62 10.07 -7.99 -3.19
CA ASP A 62 9.50 -8.53 -1.96
C ASP A 62 7.97 -8.42 -1.95
N PHE A 63 7.44 -7.25 -2.37
CA PHE A 63 6.01 -6.94 -2.47
C PHE A 63 5.73 -5.96 -3.60
N PHE A 64 4.45 -5.82 -3.97
CA PHE A 64 3.99 -4.68 -4.73
C PHE A 64 3.83 -3.45 -3.83
N ASP A 65 3.96 -2.26 -4.43
CA ASP A 65 3.58 -0.99 -3.82
C ASP A 65 2.81 -0.17 -4.87
N LEU A 66 1.49 -0.08 -4.72
CA LEU A 66 0.66 0.73 -5.61
C LEU A 66 0.56 2.15 -5.03
N GLN A 67 0.96 3.15 -5.80
CA GLN A 67 0.87 4.54 -5.39
C GLN A 67 -0.54 4.88 -4.87
N HIS A 68 -0.59 5.66 -3.79
CA HIS A 68 -1.83 6.05 -3.10
C HIS A 68 -2.64 4.90 -2.45
N SER A 69 -2.11 3.67 -2.37
CA SER A 69 -2.78 2.55 -1.71
C SER A 69 -2.13 2.17 -0.37
N ALA A 70 -2.82 2.46 0.74
CA ALA A 70 -2.33 2.12 2.08
C ALA A 70 -2.32 0.60 2.36
N PHE A 71 -3.09 -0.18 1.58
CA PHE A 71 -3.13 -1.64 1.73
C PHE A 71 -1.74 -2.27 1.51
N PHE A 72 -0.98 -1.79 0.53
CA PHE A 72 0.31 -2.40 0.18
C PHE A 72 1.38 -2.17 1.26
N ASN A 73 1.32 -1.07 2.02
CA ASN A 73 2.18 -0.87 3.20
C ASN A 73 1.90 -1.87 4.33
N SER A 74 0.72 -2.49 4.36
CA SER A 74 0.34 -3.49 5.36
C SER A 74 0.98 -4.86 5.07
N LEU A 75 1.34 -5.15 3.82
CA LEU A 75 1.90 -6.45 3.41
C LEU A 75 3.20 -6.81 4.13
N PRO A 76 4.28 -5.99 4.12
CA PRO A 76 5.50 -6.29 4.85
C PRO A 76 5.25 -6.35 6.36
N VAL A 77 4.41 -5.46 6.89
CA VAL A 77 4.11 -5.38 8.32
C VAL A 77 3.48 -6.67 8.84
N ILE A 78 2.51 -7.21 8.10
CA ILE A 78 1.81 -8.43 8.50
C ILE A 78 2.67 -9.67 8.24
N ARG A 79 3.30 -9.79 7.05
CA ARG A 79 4.12 -10.98 6.70
C ARG A 79 5.29 -11.16 7.67
N ASP A 80 5.95 -10.07 8.02
CA ASP A 80 7.20 -10.10 8.79
C ASP A 80 7.02 -9.81 10.28
N GLY A 81 5.78 -9.55 10.73
CA GLY A 81 5.47 -9.32 12.13
C GLY A 81 6.08 -8.03 12.70
N LEU A 82 6.19 -6.97 11.88
CA LEU A 82 6.94 -5.76 12.24
C LEU A 82 6.40 -5.02 13.47
N LEU A 83 5.13 -5.21 13.83
CA LEU A 83 4.55 -4.56 15.03
C LEU A 83 4.97 -5.22 16.35
N SER A 84 5.46 -6.47 16.29
CA SER A 84 6.00 -7.19 17.45
C SER A 84 7.52 -7.17 17.50
N ASP A 85 8.16 -6.74 16.40
CA ASP A 85 9.61 -6.62 16.25
C ASP A 85 10.05 -5.17 16.54
N VAL A 86 11.33 -4.99 16.88
CA VAL A 86 11.97 -3.67 17.01
C VAL A 86 13.05 -3.45 15.93
N VAL A 87 13.30 -4.46 15.09
CA VAL A 87 14.33 -4.42 14.06
C VAL A 87 13.78 -3.80 12.78
N ALA A 88 14.46 -2.76 12.31
CA ALA A 88 14.17 -2.16 11.02
C ALA A 88 14.54 -3.10 9.87
N ARG A 89 13.71 -3.12 8.82
CA ARG A 89 13.89 -3.96 7.63
C ARG A 89 13.90 -3.13 6.36
N ASP A 90 14.70 -3.58 5.41
CA ASP A 90 14.77 -3.03 4.06
C ASP A 90 14.07 -3.98 3.09
N TYR A 91 13.32 -3.40 2.16
CA TYR A 91 12.54 -4.10 1.15
C TYR A 91 12.82 -3.52 -0.24
N THR A 92 12.78 -4.38 -1.24
CA THR A 92 12.70 -3.97 -2.65
C THR A 92 11.26 -4.17 -3.13
N MET A 93 10.53 -3.08 -3.34
CA MET A 93 9.15 -3.11 -3.82
C MET A 93 9.08 -3.05 -5.34
N ARG A 94 8.08 -3.71 -5.92
CA ARG A 94 7.60 -3.41 -7.27
C ARG A 94 6.62 -2.24 -7.15
N TYR A 95 7.16 -1.03 -7.21
CA TYR A 95 6.37 0.19 -7.17
C TYR A 95 5.63 0.38 -8.49
N VAL A 96 4.33 0.69 -8.44
CA VAL A 96 3.48 1.02 -9.58
C VAL A 96 2.95 2.44 -9.40
N SER A 97 3.29 3.31 -10.35
CA SER A 97 2.88 4.72 -10.37
C SER A 97 1.45 4.89 -10.86
N VAL A 98 0.78 5.93 -10.38
CA VAL A 98 -0.58 6.35 -10.75
C VAL A 98 -0.54 7.85 -11.08
N PRO A 99 -1.12 8.31 -12.21
CA PRO A 99 -1.95 7.55 -13.14
C PRO A 99 -1.17 6.81 -14.24
N ASP A 100 0.15 6.89 -14.30
CA ASP A 100 0.93 6.39 -15.46
C ASP A 100 0.96 4.86 -15.62
N LEU A 101 0.64 4.10 -14.56
CA LEU A 101 0.64 2.63 -14.52
C LEU A 101 1.98 1.99 -14.93
N THR A 102 3.08 2.72 -14.78
CA THR A 102 4.43 2.19 -15.01
C THR A 102 5.01 1.67 -13.71
N SER A 103 5.87 0.65 -13.79
CA SER A 103 6.48 0.03 -12.62
C SER A 103 8.00 0.07 -12.63
N CYS A 104 8.57 0.20 -11.44
CA CYS A 104 10.00 0.15 -11.19
C CYS A 104 10.30 -0.61 -9.89
N LEU A 105 11.57 -0.94 -9.66
CA LEU A 105 12.01 -1.42 -8.35
C LEU A 105 12.29 -0.21 -7.46
N ASN A 106 11.77 -0.23 -6.24
CA ASN A 106 11.93 0.85 -5.28
C ASN A 106 12.42 0.31 -3.93
N ALA A 107 13.50 0.88 -3.40
CA ALA A 107 14.04 0.49 -2.10
C ALA A 107 13.32 1.24 -0.98
N GLN A 108 12.82 0.50 0.01
CA GLN A 108 12.05 1.06 1.12
C GLN A 108 12.53 0.50 2.45
N ARG A 109 12.52 1.34 3.49
CA ARG A 109 12.88 0.94 4.85
C ARG A 109 11.72 1.15 5.81
N TYR A 110 11.42 0.11 6.58
CA TYR A 110 10.39 0.09 7.62
C TYR A 110 11.07 -0.11 8.97
N ALA A 111 10.97 0.88 9.86
CA ALA A 111 11.59 0.87 11.18
C ALA A 111 10.52 0.91 12.27
N PRO A 112 10.22 -0.21 12.96
CA PRO A 112 9.26 -0.22 14.06
C PRO A 112 9.64 0.79 15.15
N ARG A 113 8.64 1.53 15.65
CA ARG A 113 8.79 2.52 16.73
C ARG A 113 8.08 2.11 18.02
N GLY A 114 7.39 0.97 18.02
CA GLY A 114 6.50 0.53 19.08
C GLY A 114 5.10 1.14 18.96
N ASN A 115 4.17 0.68 19.80
CA ASN A 115 2.78 1.16 19.84
C ASN A 115 2.04 1.15 18.49
N GLY A 116 2.35 0.20 17.61
CA GLY A 116 1.70 0.10 16.30
C GLY A 116 2.21 1.11 15.26
N VAL A 117 3.33 1.81 15.52
CA VAL A 117 3.90 2.80 14.60
C VAL A 117 5.14 2.24 13.92
N VAL A 118 5.25 2.48 12.61
CA VAL A 118 6.44 2.19 11.81
C VAL A 118 6.90 3.45 11.10
N GLY A 119 8.17 3.80 11.27
CA GLY A 119 8.82 4.83 10.47
C GLY A 119 9.13 4.29 9.08
N TYR A 120 8.63 4.97 8.05
CA TYR A 120 8.79 4.63 6.64
C TYR A 120 9.78 5.58 5.95
N VAL A 121 10.65 5.03 5.11
CA VAL A 121 11.58 5.79 4.27
C VAL A 121 11.62 5.21 2.86
N SER A 122 11.53 6.07 1.84
CA SER A 122 11.72 5.74 0.43
C SER A 122 12.41 6.91 -0.27
N GLY A 123 13.70 6.76 -0.61
CA GLY A 123 14.53 7.88 -1.06
C GLY A 123 14.58 8.99 0.00
N ASP A 124 14.22 10.21 -0.40
CA ASP A 124 14.15 11.37 0.50
C ASP A 124 12.84 11.48 1.28
N TYR A 125 11.81 10.73 0.87
CA TYR A 125 10.50 10.74 1.52
C TYR A 125 10.55 9.98 2.84
N ARG A 126 9.92 10.56 3.87
CA ARG A 126 9.82 10.02 5.22
C ARG A 126 8.44 10.27 5.78
N ALA A 127 7.87 9.28 6.45
CA ALA A 127 6.59 9.41 7.14
C ALA A 127 6.48 8.38 8.26
N GLU A 128 5.63 8.64 9.23
CA GLU A 128 5.18 7.62 10.19
C GLU A 128 3.88 6.99 9.70
N ILE A 129 3.79 5.66 9.84
CA ILE A 129 2.59 4.89 9.50
C ILE A 129 2.09 4.21 10.77
N GLU A 130 0.86 4.51 11.13
CA GLU A 130 0.14 3.86 12.22
C GLU A 130 -0.64 2.67 11.67
N PHE A 131 -0.62 1.58 12.43
CA PHE A 131 -1.34 0.35 12.11
C PHE A 131 -2.27 -0.04 13.25
N ASP A 132 -3.37 -0.70 12.91
CA ASP A 132 -4.15 -1.41 13.90
C ASP A 132 -3.43 -2.69 14.38
N ARG A 133 -4.04 -3.35 15.37
CA ARG A 133 -3.53 -4.61 15.93
C ARG A 133 -3.39 -5.75 14.92
N ASP A 134 -4.09 -5.68 13.79
CA ASP A 134 -4.07 -6.70 12.74
C ASP A 134 -3.04 -6.34 11.65
N GLY A 135 -2.32 -5.22 11.80
CA GLY A 135 -1.27 -4.78 10.89
C GLY A 135 -1.78 -4.00 9.68
N PHE A 136 -3.00 -3.47 9.71
CA PHE A 136 -3.53 -2.63 8.63
C PHE A 136 -3.42 -1.15 8.96
N VAL A 137 -3.01 -0.34 7.97
CA VAL A 137 -2.81 1.11 8.12
C VAL A 137 -4.08 1.80 8.63
N THR A 138 -3.97 2.52 9.74
CA THR A 138 -5.00 3.45 10.25
C THR A 138 -4.73 4.87 9.77
N THR A 139 -3.49 5.32 9.92
CA THR A 139 -3.04 6.66 9.54
C THR A 139 -1.70 6.54 8.85
N TYR A 140 -1.55 7.20 7.71
CA TYR A 140 -0.27 7.41 7.07
C TYR A 140 -0.02 8.91 7.10
N GLN A 141 0.95 9.32 7.91
CA GLN A 141 1.15 10.70 8.33
C GLN A 141 1.05 11.68 7.15
N ASP A 142 0.17 12.68 7.31
CA ASP A 142 -0.08 13.76 6.35
C ASP A 142 -0.53 13.32 4.94
N TYR A 143 -0.78 12.03 4.72
CA TYR A 143 -1.04 11.47 3.38
C TYR A 143 -2.37 10.72 3.28
N LEU A 144 -2.62 9.71 4.13
CA LEU A 144 -3.86 8.90 4.08
C LEU A 144 -4.43 8.65 5.47
N ARG A 145 -5.76 8.59 5.58
CA ARG A 145 -6.46 8.18 6.80
C ARG A 145 -7.54 7.16 6.49
N ARG A 146 -7.58 6.07 7.27
CA ARG A 146 -8.64 5.06 7.20
C ARG A 146 -9.94 5.62 7.75
N LEU A 147 -11.04 5.37 7.03
CA LEU A 147 -12.40 5.65 7.46
C LEU A 147 -13.00 4.39 8.08
N HIS A 148 -13.87 4.58 9.07
CA HIS A 148 -14.71 3.53 9.64
C HIS A 148 -16.10 3.64 8.99
N PRO A 149 -16.42 2.76 8.02
CA PRO A 149 -17.77 2.70 7.46
C PRO A 149 -18.78 2.10 8.45
#